data_AF-A0A7C5TKS1-F1
#
_entry.id   AF-A0A7C5TKS1-F1
#
_cell.length_a   1.000
_cell.length_b   1.000
_cell.length_c   1.000
_cell.angle_alpha   90.00
_cell.angle_beta   90.00
_cell.angle_gamma   90.00
#
_symmetry.space_group_name_H-M   'P 1'
#
loop_
_entity.id
_entity.type
_entity.pdbx_description
1 polymer ?
#
loop_
_entity_poly.entity_id
_entity_poly.type
_entity_poly.pdbx_seq_one_letter_code
_entity_poly.pdbx_strand_id
1 'polypeptide(L)'
;SKDIALRVLLSFIVRAAAIYDRYIEPVISYAMNHYVRVYVKVSKGGLKADKILKSCLGIAWCCTNCSYSYMDYMESNIYRPVKCPVCGGRLDPIYPIWICGIGDEKHIEKLIGIANEMYWLQKSSRVLLENIYRVSRVNSLTTRLTYLAKVFKINVPSIYDIVECLQQKGFRASRSYIYSDGVATNASINDLIECMKR
;
A
#
# COMPACT_ATOMS: atom_id res chain seq x y z
N SER A 1 11.00 0.89 -1.89
CA SER A 1 9.88 1.29 -1.01
C SER A 1 9.55 0.14 -0.05
N LYS A 2 9.25 0.40 1.22
CA LYS A 2 8.90 -0.67 2.18
C LYS A 2 7.51 -1.28 1.90
N ASP A 3 6.58 -0.50 1.32
CA ASP A 3 5.28 -1.01 0.84
C ASP A 3 5.47 -2.12 -0.20
N ILE A 4 6.41 -1.90 -1.14
CA ILE A 4 6.71 -2.85 -2.20
C ILE A 4 7.33 -4.12 -1.63
N ALA A 5 8.27 -4.00 -0.69
CA ALA A 5 8.89 -5.16 -0.04
C ALA A 5 7.84 -6.05 0.65
N LEU A 6 6.86 -5.46 1.34
CA LEU A 6 5.73 -6.16 1.94
C LEU A 6 4.90 -6.91 0.90
N ARG A 7 4.58 -6.25 -0.21
CA ARG A 7 3.77 -6.85 -1.30
C ARG A 7 4.54 -7.93 -2.07
N VAL A 8 5.85 -7.79 -2.22
CA VAL A 8 6.74 -8.84 -2.78
C VAL A 8 6.75 -10.06 -1.86
N LEU A 9 6.84 -9.87 -0.53
CA LEU A 9 6.80 -10.97 0.42
C LEU A 9 5.45 -11.72 0.37
N LEU A 10 4.32 -11.01 0.34
CA LEU A 10 3.00 -11.64 0.18
C LEU A 10 2.89 -12.39 -1.16
N SER A 11 3.41 -11.82 -2.24
CA SER A 11 3.49 -12.47 -3.57
C SER A 11 4.32 -13.76 -3.54
N PHE A 12 5.42 -13.78 -2.78
CA PHE A 12 6.21 -14.99 -2.58
C PHE A 12 5.43 -16.06 -1.81
N ILE A 13 4.82 -15.68 -0.68
CA ILE A 13 4.08 -16.63 0.19
C ILE A 13 2.90 -17.25 -0.57
N VAL A 14 2.13 -16.46 -1.34
CA VAL A 14 0.97 -17.02 -2.06
C VAL A 14 1.39 -17.99 -3.16
N ARG A 15 2.48 -17.70 -3.88
CA ARG A 15 3.00 -18.61 -4.91
C ARG A 15 3.52 -19.90 -4.28
N ALA A 16 4.22 -19.81 -3.15
CA ALA A 16 4.70 -20.98 -2.42
C ALA A 16 3.54 -21.84 -1.88
N ALA A 17 2.47 -21.22 -1.36
CA ALA A 17 1.29 -21.94 -0.89
C ALA A 17 0.53 -22.63 -2.02
N ALA A 18 0.42 -21.97 -3.19
CA ALA A 18 -0.33 -22.48 -4.33
C ALA A 18 0.24 -23.79 -4.91
N ILE A 19 1.56 -24.02 -4.81
CA ILE A 19 2.21 -25.29 -5.18
C ILE A 19 1.58 -26.50 -4.45
N TYR A 20 1.03 -26.27 -3.26
CA TYR A 20 0.41 -27.28 -2.42
C TYR A 20 -1.13 -27.21 -2.40
N ASP A 21 -1.75 -26.64 -3.45
CA ASP A 21 -3.20 -26.40 -3.53
C ASP A 21 -3.76 -25.63 -2.32
N ARG A 22 -2.97 -24.68 -1.81
CA ARG A 22 -3.35 -23.82 -0.69
C ARG A 22 -3.37 -22.37 -1.11
N TYR A 23 -4.25 -21.61 -0.46
CA TYR A 23 -4.32 -20.18 -0.63
C TYR A 23 -4.08 -19.46 0.69
N ILE A 24 -3.71 -18.19 0.60
CA ILE A 24 -3.48 -17.33 1.76
C ILE A 24 -4.50 -16.21 1.82
N GLU A 25 -4.86 -15.82 3.04
CA GLU A 25 -5.63 -14.62 3.34
C GLU A 25 -4.79 -13.76 4.30
N PRO A 26 -4.29 -12.58 3.86
CA PRO A 26 -3.58 -11.67 4.76
C PRO A 26 -4.48 -11.20 5.89
N VAL A 27 -4.05 -11.45 7.13
CA VAL A 27 -4.77 -11.03 8.34
C VAL A 27 -4.28 -9.64 8.76
N ILE A 28 -2.97 -9.46 8.86
CA ILE A 28 -2.34 -8.16 9.11
C ILE A 28 -0.92 -8.19 8.52
N SER A 29 -0.55 -7.14 7.81
CA SER A 29 0.77 -6.98 7.22
C SER A 29 1.27 -5.57 7.42
N TYR A 30 2.53 -5.42 7.83
CA TYR A 30 3.14 -4.10 8.01
C TYR A 30 4.65 -4.11 7.85
N ALA A 31 5.20 -2.94 7.56
CA ALA A 31 6.64 -2.71 7.53
C ALA A 31 7.02 -1.64 8.56
N MET A 32 7.87 -2.00 9.51
CA MET A 32 8.29 -1.09 10.58
C MET A 32 9.79 -1.16 10.75
N ASN A 33 10.45 0.00 10.91
CA ASN A 33 11.90 0.09 11.06
C ASN A 33 12.63 -0.66 9.92
N HIS A 34 13.37 -1.73 10.25
CA HIS A 34 14.16 -2.53 9.30
C HIS A 34 13.57 -3.92 9.04
N TYR A 35 12.30 -4.16 9.37
CA TYR A 35 11.65 -5.45 9.11
C TYR A 35 10.27 -5.31 8.47
N VAL A 36 9.87 -6.38 7.81
CA VAL A 36 8.52 -6.58 7.26
C VAL A 36 7.91 -7.76 8.02
N ARG A 37 6.66 -7.64 8.44
CA ARG A 37 5.93 -8.73 9.07
C ARG A 37 4.56 -8.91 8.43
N VAL A 38 4.23 -10.18 8.17
CA VAL A 38 2.97 -10.60 7.57
C VAL A 38 2.40 -11.74 8.39
N TYR A 39 1.12 -11.67 8.67
CA TYR A 39 0.35 -12.74 9.30
C TYR A 39 -0.71 -13.16 8.28
N VAL A 40 -0.69 -14.44 7.92
CA VAL A 40 -1.56 -14.99 6.88
C VAL A 40 -2.29 -16.21 7.41
N LYS A 41 -3.57 -16.35 7.06
CA LYS A 41 -4.30 -17.59 7.23
C LYS A 41 -4.07 -18.46 6.00
N VAL A 42 -3.65 -19.70 6.20
CA VAL A 42 -3.42 -20.67 5.11
C VAL A 42 -4.55 -21.69 5.12
N SER A 43 -5.21 -21.88 3.99
CA SER A 43 -6.34 -22.82 3.84
C SER A 43 -6.17 -23.70 2.60
N LYS A 44 -6.78 -24.88 2.60
CA LYS A 44 -6.80 -25.79 1.44
C LYS A 44 -7.78 -25.29 0.38
N GLY A 45 -7.46 -25.46 -0.90
CA GLY A 45 -8.35 -25.24 -2.03
C GLY A 45 -7.61 -24.74 -3.28
N GLY A 46 -7.30 -25.65 -4.21
CA GLY A 46 -6.60 -25.35 -5.47
C GLY A 46 -7.33 -24.32 -6.33
N LEU A 47 -8.66 -24.49 -6.55
CA LEU A 47 -9.45 -23.52 -7.33
C LEU A 47 -9.39 -22.09 -6.76
N LYS A 48 -9.39 -21.94 -5.44
CA LYS A 48 -9.28 -20.63 -4.78
C LYS A 48 -7.85 -20.10 -4.84
N ALA A 49 -6.84 -20.98 -4.78
CA ALA A 49 -5.44 -20.60 -5.01
C ALA A 49 -5.24 -20.03 -6.42
N ASP A 50 -5.74 -20.72 -7.45
CA ASP A 50 -5.68 -20.25 -8.84
C ASP A 50 -6.36 -18.90 -9.03
N LYS A 51 -7.55 -18.72 -8.44
CA LYS A 51 -8.27 -17.45 -8.48
C LYS A 51 -7.44 -16.32 -7.86
N ILE A 52 -6.85 -16.56 -6.69
CA ILE A 52 -6.03 -15.57 -5.99
C ILE A 52 -4.75 -15.26 -6.78
N LEU A 53 -4.09 -16.25 -7.38
CA LEU A 53 -2.91 -16.01 -8.22
C LEU A 53 -3.25 -15.08 -9.39
N LYS A 54 -4.42 -15.27 -10.02
CA LYS A 54 -4.88 -14.44 -11.14
C LYS A 54 -5.31 -13.03 -10.72
N SER A 55 -5.99 -12.88 -9.58
CA SER A 55 -6.60 -11.61 -9.18
C SER A 55 -5.74 -10.76 -8.24
N CYS A 56 -4.79 -11.35 -7.52
CA CYS A 56 -4.03 -10.68 -6.48
C CYS A 56 -2.53 -10.57 -6.75
N LEU A 57 -2.02 -11.20 -7.81
CA LEU A 57 -0.68 -10.91 -8.31
C LEU A 57 -0.73 -9.90 -9.45
N GLY A 58 0.19 -8.94 -9.40
CA GLY A 58 0.26 -7.89 -10.40
C GLY A 58 1.63 -7.22 -10.42
N ILE A 59 1.61 -5.97 -10.85
CA ILE A 59 2.78 -5.13 -11.09
C ILE A 59 2.64 -3.81 -10.34
N ALA A 60 3.73 -3.31 -9.78
CA ALA A 60 3.85 -1.93 -9.37
C ALA A 60 4.67 -1.17 -10.39
N TRP A 61 4.14 -0.06 -10.87
CA TRP A 61 4.86 0.89 -11.69
C TRP A 61 5.37 2.02 -10.80
N CYS A 62 6.68 2.28 -10.81
CA CYS A 62 7.31 3.20 -9.86
C CYS A 62 8.23 4.21 -10.55
N CYS A 63 7.99 5.49 -10.33
CA CYS A 63 8.85 6.56 -10.81
C CYS A 63 9.93 6.85 -9.76
N THR A 64 11.19 6.76 -10.16
CA THR A 64 12.34 7.03 -9.28
C THR A 64 12.56 8.53 -9.03
N ASN A 65 11.95 9.42 -9.83
CA ASN A 65 12.17 10.86 -9.75
C ASN A 65 11.13 11.60 -8.89
N CYS A 66 9.83 11.27 -9.02
CA CYS A 66 8.74 12.04 -8.41
C CYS A 66 7.90 11.25 -7.40
N SER A 67 8.27 10.00 -7.10
CA SER A 67 7.50 9.09 -6.23
C SER A 67 6.11 8.69 -6.75
N TYR A 68 5.71 9.10 -7.96
CA TYR A 68 4.50 8.59 -8.59
C TYR A 68 4.60 7.08 -8.75
N SER A 69 3.60 6.37 -8.23
CA SER A 69 3.50 4.93 -8.39
C SER A 69 2.05 4.48 -8.39
N TYR A 70 1.78 3.36 -9.04
CA TYR A 70 0.48 2.70 -9.02
C TYR A 70 0.64 1.19 -9.13
N MET A 71 -0.40 0.47 -8.73
CA MET A 71 -0.49 -0.98 -8.90
C MET A 71 -1.44 -1.30 -10.02
N ASP A 72 -1.14 -2.36 -10.76
CA ASP A 72 -1.97 -2.85 -11.85
C ASP A 72 -1.95 -4.38 -11.89
N TYR A 73 -2.89 -4.96 -12.63
CA TYR A 73 -2.89 -6.38 -12.93
C TYR A 73 -1.70 -6.75 -13.81
N MET A 74 -1.35 -8.03 -13.83
CA MET A 74 -0.22 -8.50 -14.63
C MET A 74 -0.57 -8.41 -16.13
N GLU A 75 0.04 -7.44 -16.82
CA GLU A 75 -0.14 -7.26 -18.27
C GLU A 75 0.89 -8.05 -19.09
N SER A 76 0.59 -8.28 -20.37
CA SER A 76 1.48 -8.99 -21.30
C SER A 76 2.68 -8.15 -21.79
N ASN A 77 2.65 -6.82 -21.62
CA ASN A 77 3.60 -5.91 -22.28
C ASN A 77 4.50 -5.11 -21.31
N ILE A 78 4.87 -5.72 -20.19
CA ILE A 78 5.73 -5.16 -19.13
C ILE A 78 7.14 -4.73 -19.58
N TYR A 79 7.57 -5.13 -20.78
CA TYR A 79 8.90 -4.85 -21.32
C TYR A 79 9.01 -3.49 -22.02
N ARG A 80 7.91 -2.75 -22.16
CA ARG A 80 7.94 -1.43 -22.81
C ARG A 80 8.34 -0.35 -21.80
N PRO A 81 9.26 0.57 -22.16
CA PRO A 81 9.53 1.74 -21.34
C PRO A 81 8.27 2.59 -21.22
N VAL A 82 7.78 2.77 -19.99
CA VAL A 82 6.66 3.65 -19.69
C VAL A 82 7.22 4.97 -19.15
N LYS A 83 6.73 6.09 -19.69
CA LYS A 83 7.07 7.42 -19.18
C LYS A 83 6.13 7.79 -18.05
N CYS A 84 6.68 8.37 -17.00
CA CYS A 84 5.91 8.91 -15.89
C CYS A 84 5.05 10.08 -16.37
N PRO A 85 3.72 10.06 -16.16
CA PRO A 85 2.81 11.11 -16.59
C PRO A 85 2.99 12.43 -15.82
N VAL A 86 3.72 12.40 -14.69
CA VAL A 86 3.92 13.56 -13.81
C VAL A 86 5.17 14.35 -14.19
N CYS A 87 6.29 13.68 -14.42
CA CYS A 87 7.59 14.33 -14.60
C CYS A 87 8.33 13.92 -15.87
N GLY A 88 7.74 13.07 -16.72
CA GLY A 88 8.37 12.55 -17.93
C GLY A 88 9.53 11.57 -17.72
N GLY A 89 9.86 11.26 -16.45
CA GLY A 89 10.90 10.31 -16.08
C GLY A 89 10.55 8.87 -16.41
N ARG A 90 11.48 7.94 -16.15
CA ARG A 90 11.25 6.51 -16.33
C ARG A 90 10.33 5.94 -15.25
N LEU A 91 9.40 5.08 -15.66
CA LEU A 91 8.50 4.35 -14.77
C LEU A 91 8.91 2.87 -14.80
N ASP A 92 9.48 2.40 -13.70
CA ASP A 92 10.04 1.05 -13.62
C ASP A 92 9.01 0.03 -13.12
N PRO A 93 8.89 -1.13 -13.80
CA PRO A 93 8.01 -2.20 -13.39
C PRO A 93 8.64 -3.04 -12.27
N ILE A 94 7.88 -3.35 -11.22
CA ILE A 94 8.25 -4.27 -10.15
C ILE A 94 7.15 -5.34 -10.02
N TYR A 95 7.52 -6.59 -10.27
CA TYR A 95 6.58 -7.72 -10.34
C TYR A 95 7.30 -9.05 -10.04
N PRO A 96 6.56 -10.12 -9.67
CA PRO A 96 5.16 -10.08 -9.26
C PRO A 96 5.01 -9.53 -7.84
N ILE A 97 4.02 -8.67 -7.63
CA ILE A 97 3.67 -8.13 -6.31
C ILE A 97 2.22 -8.46 -5.93
N TRP A 98 1.92 -8.46 -4.64
CA TRP A 98 0.56 -8.56 -4.13
C TRP A 98 -0.18 -7.22 -4.29
N ILE A 99 -1.25 -7.18 -5.08
CA ILE A 99 -2.04 -5.95 -5.35
C ILE A 99 -3.35 -5.86 -4.57
N CYS A 100 -3.81 -6.98 -4.00
CA CYS A 100 -4.98 -7.04 -3.13
C CYS A 100 -4.70 -6.42 -1.74
N GLY A 101 -5.74 -6.37 -0.90
CA GLY A 101 -5.65 -5.89 0.48
C GLY A 101 -4.58 -6.62 1.29
N ILE A 102 -3.89 -5.88 2.16
CA ILE A 102 -2.74 -6.37 2.94
C ILE A 102 -3.12 -6.83 4.37
N GLY A 103 -4.40 -6.74 4.71
CA GLY A 103 -4.94 -7.19 6.00
C GLY A 103 -6.46 -7.26 5.96
N ASP A 104 -7.03 -7.99 6.91
CA ASP A 104 -8.48 -8.10 7.13
C ASP A 104 -8.93 -6.95 8.04
N GLU A 105 -9.70 -6.02 7.47
CA GLU A 105 -10.19 -4.83 8.17
C GLU A 105 -10.95 -5.20 9.46
N LYS A 106 -11.80 -6.22 9.42
CA LYS A 106 -12.60 -6.66 10.58
C LYS A 106 -11.71 -7.28 11.65
N HIS A 107 -10.70 -8.02 11.23
CA HIS A 107 -9.75 -8.62 12.16
C HIS A 107 -8.89 -7.56 12.84
N ILE A 108 -8.39 -6.58 12.09
CA ILE A 108 -7.58 -5.48 12.64
C ILE A 108 -8.43 -4.63 13.60
N GLU A 109 -9.69 -4.33 13.26
CA GLU A 109 -10.61 -3.63 14.15
C GLU A 109 -10.83 -4.37 15.48
N LYS A 110 -11.02 -5.70 15.42
CA LYS A 110 -11.10 -6.53 16.62
C LYS A 110 -9.79 -6.49 17.44
N LEU A 111 -8.63 -6.53 16.78
CA LEU A 111 -7.33 -6.43 17.44
C LEU A 111 -7.15 -5.07 18.14
N ILE A 112 -7.64 -3.98 17.56
CA ILE A 112 -7.63 -2.65 18.20
C ILE A 112 -8.49 -2.67 19.47
N GLY A 113 -9.68 -3.27 19.44
CA GLY A 113 -10.52 -3.42 20.62
C GLY A 113 -9.81 -4.15 21.77
N ILE A 114 -9.22 -5.31 21.46
CA ILE A 114 -8.43 -6.10 22.44
C ILE A 114 -7.23 -5.30 22.96
N ALA A 115 -6.52 -4.59 22.08
CA ALA A 115 -5.36 -3.78 22.44
C ALA A 115 -5.71 -2.62 23.38
N ASN A 116 -6.93 -2.07 23.28
CA ASN A 116 -7.42 -1.01 24.16
C ASN A 116 -7.70 -1.53 25.58
N GLU A 117 -8.12 -2.78 25.73
CA GLU A 117 -8.35 -3.41 27.04
C GLU A 117 -7.04 -3.87 27.73
N MET A 118 -5.96 -4.08 26.97
CA MET A 118 -4.66 -4.48 27.50
C MET A 118 -3.90 -3.30 28.12
N TYR A 119 -4.19 -2.92 29.36
CA TYR A 119 -3.56 -1.77 30.04
C TYR A 119 -2.02 -1.73 30.00
N TRP A 120 -1.37 -2.90 29.98
CA TRP A 120 0.10 -3.05 29.90
C TRP A 120 0.68 -2.81 28.50
N LEU A 121 -0.15 -2.79 27.44
CA LEU A 121 0.30 -2.55 26.09
C LEU A 121 0.74 -1.09 25.93
N GLN A 122 1.85 -0.86 25.24
CA GLN A 122 2.37 0.49 25.01
C GLN A 122 1.46 1.30 24.07
N LYS A 123 1.39 2.62 24.30
CA LYS A 123 0.65 3.56 23.44
C LYS A 123 1.13 3.49 21.98
N SER A 124 2.43 3.34 21.76
CA SER A 124 3.04 3.19 20.43
C SER A 124 2.47 2.00 19.64
N SER A 125 2.23 0.86 20.29
CA SER A 125 1.65 -0.33 19.67
C SER A 125 0.20 -0.10 19.23
N ARG A 126 -0.60 0.61 20.04
CA ARG A 126 -1.98 0.97 19.67
C ARG A 126 -2.03 1.92 18.48
N VAL A 127 -1.21 2.97 18.51
CA VAL A 127 -1.06 3.93 17.40
C VAL A 127 -0.61 3.23 16.12
N LEU A 128 0.30 2.25 16.23
CA LEU A 128 0.71 1.45 15.07
C LEU A 128 -0.46 0.65 14.49
N LEU A 129 -1.25 -0.05 15.32
CA LEU A 129 -2.41 -0.81 14.86
C LEU A 129 -3.45 0.10 14.16
N GLU A 130 -3.75 1.26 14.73
CA GLU A 130 -4.64 2.24 14.10
C GLU A 130 -4.13 2.72 12.75
N ASN A 131 -2.82 2.97 12.63
CA ASN A 131 -2.24 3.38 11.37
C ASN A 131 -2.24 2.25 10.32
N ILE A 132 -1.96 1.01 10.74
CA ILE A 132 -2.06 -0.17 9.87
C ILE A 132 -3.49 -0.33 9.37
N TYR A 133 -4.49 -0.18 10.25
CA TYR A 133 -5.90 -0.22 9.88
C TYR A 133 -6.21 0.82 8.80
N ARG A 134 -5.86 2.09 9.03
CA ARG A 134 -6.15 3.17 8.07
C ARG A 134 -5.49 2.93 6.71
N VAL A 135 -4.22 2.53 6.68
CA VAL A 135 -3.50 2.27 5.40
C VAL A 135 -4.05 1.03 4.68
N SER A 136 -4.41 -0.03 5.42
CA SER A 136 -4.97 -1.26 4.85
C SER A 136 -6.28 -0.98 4.09
N ARG A 137 -7.12 -0.07 4.59
CA ARG A 137 -8.36 0.35 3.95
C ARG A 137 -8.18 1.08 2.62
N VAL A 138 -7.02 1.73 2.42
CA VAL A 138 -6.74 2.45 1.17
C VAL A 138 -6.28 1.48 0.08
N ASN A 139 -5.46 0.50 0.45
CA ASN A 139 -4.81 -0.45 -0.46
C ASN A 139 -4.10 0.24 -1.65
N SER A 140 -3.30 1.26 -1.39
CA SER A 140 -2.44 1.92 -2.38
C SER A 140 -0.96 1.78 -2.02
N LEU A 141 -0.08 2.18 -2.94
CA LEU A 141 1.31 2.48 -2.61
C LEU A 141 1.38 3.88 -1.97
N THR A 142 2.37 4.10 -1.10
CA THR A 142 2.60 5.43 -0.53
C THR A 142 3.30 6.33 -1.54
N THR A 143 2.74 7.52 -1.77
CA THR A 143 3.40 8.60 -2.51
C THR A 143 4.08 9.55 -1.53
N ARG A 144 5.37 9.82 -1.71
CA ARG A 144 6.11 10.80 -0.90
C ARG A 144 5.94 12.21 -1.46
N LEU A 145 5.32 13.08 -0.67
CA LEU A 145 4.92 14.43 -1.07
C LEU A 145 6.10 15.35 -1.35
N THR A 146 7.23 15.18 -0.65
CA THR A 146 8.46 15.96 -0.87
C THR A 146 8.99 15.84 -2.29
N TYR A 147 8.89 14.64 -2.89
CA TYR A 147 9.31 14.39 -4.27
C TYR A 147 8.38 15.07 -5.27
N LEU A 148 7.07 15.01 -5.03
CA LEU A 148 6.09 15.73 -5.86
C LEU A 148 6.27 17.25 -5.76
N ALA A 149 6.40 17.78 -4.54
CA ALA A 149 6.58 19.21 -4.30
C ALA A 149 7.84 19.74 -5.00
N LYS A 150 8.94 18.96 -5.01
CA LYS A 150 10.17 19.29 -5.76
C LYS A 150 9.92 19.41 -7.26
N VAL A 151 9.13 18.52 -7.85
CA VAL A 151 8.79 18.56 -9.29
C VAL A 151 7.92 19.78 -9.61
N PHE A 152 6.95 20.11 -8.76
CA PHE A 152 6.04 21.23 -8.97
C PHE A 152 6.56 22.58 -8.45
N LYS A 153 7.73 22.60 -7.81
CA LYS A 153 8.36 23.79 -7.19
C LYS A 153 7.42 24.50 -6.20
N ILE A 154 6.74 23.72 -5.37
CA ILE A 154 5.86 24.24 -4.30
C ILE A 154 6.41 23.85 -2.92
N ASN A 155 5.98 24.55 -1.88
CA ASN A 155 6.19 24.10 -0.51
C ASN A 155 5.33 22.87 -0.25
N VAL A 156 5.79 21.97 0.64
CA VAL A 156 4.99 20.81 1.05
C VAL A 156 3.93 21.29 2.05
N PRO A 157 2.63 21.21 1.72
CA PRO A 157 1.58 21.56 2.67
C PRO A 157 1.53 20.58 3.84
N SER A 158 0.71 20.91 4.84
CA SER A 158 0.39 19.97 5.91
C SER A 158 -0.23 18.69 5.34
N ILE A 159 0.31 17.55 5.74
CA ILE A 159 -0.18 16.24 5.32
C ILE A 159 -1.61 16.02 5.82
N TYR A 160 -1.97 16.60 6.96
CA TYR A 160 -3.33 16.53 7.49
C TYR A 160 -4.31 17.22 6.54
N ASP A 161 -3.97 18.42 6.07
CA ASP A 161 -4.80 19.23 5.16
C ASP A 161 -4.97 18.52 3.82
N ILE A 162 -3.91 17.88 3.31
CA ILE A 162 -3.97 17.08 2.07
C ILE A 162 -4.90 15.87 2.26
N VAL A 163 -4.75 15.12 3.35
CA VAL A 163 -5.58 13.94 3.63
C VAL A 163 -7.04 14.35 3.81
N GLU A 164 -7.29 15.45 4.52
CA GLU A 164 -8.63 16.01 4.70
C GLU A 164 -9.24 16.44 3.36
N CYS A 165 -8.50 17.18 2.54
CA CYS A 165 -8.93 17.59 1.21
C CYS A 165 -9.34 16.39 0.35
N LEU A 166 -8.53 15.32 0.33
CA LEU A 166 -8.84 14.10 -0.41
C LEU A 166 -10.08 13.39 0.13
N GLN A 167 -10.24 13.32 1.46
CA GLN A 167 -11.40 12.71 2.10
C GLN A 167 -12.68 13.50 1.84
N GLN A 168 -12.63 14.85 1.87
CA GLN A 168 -13.75 15.73 1.51
C GLN A 168 -14.20 15.52 0.06
N LYS A 169 -13.27 15.16 -0.83
CA LYS A 169 -13.55 14.76 -2.22
C LYS A 169 -14.08 13.32 -2.38
N GLY A 170 -14.24 12.57 -1.28
CA GLY A 170 -14.75 11.21 -1.29
C GLY A 170 -13.70 10.12 -1.56
N PHE A 171 -12.41 10.47 -1.60
CA PHE A 171 -11.34 9.48 -1.75
C PHE A 171 -10.97 8.86 -0.40
N ARG A 172 -10.52 7.60 -0.44
CA ARG A 172 -9.82 7.00 0.68
C ARG A 172 -8.41 7.56 0.71
N ALA A 173 -8.07 8.24 1.79
CA ALA A 173 -6.73 8.75 2.02
C ALA A 173 -6.30 8.54 3.46
N SER A 174 -5.02 8.27 3.66
CA SER A 174 -4.40 8.19 4.97
C SER A 174 -2.94 8.59 4.89
N ARG A 175 -2.40 9.02 6.04
CA ARG A 175 -0.96 9.19 6.20
C ARG A 175 -0.29 7.83 6.19
N SER A 176 0.90 7.77 5.62
CA SER A 176 1.73 6.58 5.74
C SER A 176 2.31 6.48 7.15
N TYR A 177 2.35 5.27 7.70
CA TYR A 177 3.15 4.97 8.90
C TYR A 177 4.60 4.62 8.55
N ILE A 178 4.90 4.47 7.26
CA ILE A 178 6.22 4.08 6.76
C ILE A 178 7.08 5.31 6.48
N TYR A 179 6.47 6.35 5.90
CA TYR A 179 7.11 7.57 5.49
C TYR A 179 6.41 8.76 6.14
N SER A 180 7.16 9.59 6.87
CA SER A 180 6.61 10.77 7.56
C SER A 180 6.02 11.81 6.60
N ASP A 181 6.49 11.82 5.35
CA ASP A 181 6.02 12.67 4.25
C ASP A 181 5.15 11.93 3.23
N GLY A 182 4.63 10.76 3.61
CA GLY A 182 3.92 9.86 2.72
C GLY A 182 2.40 9.91 2.87
N VAL A 183 1.70 9.88 1.74
CA VAL A 183 0.24 9.70 1.68
C VAL A 183 -0.09 8.44 0.89
N ALA A 184 -0.96 7.61 1.46
CA ALA A 184 -1.64 6.53 0.76
C ALA A 184 -3.03 7.03 0.35
N THR A 185 -3.36 6.96 -0.94
CA THR A 185 -4.70 7.30 -1.44
C THR A 185 -5.07 6.50 -2.67
N ASN A 186 -6.37 6.29 -2.89
CA ASN A 186 -6.92 5.80 -4.15
C ASN A 186 -7.30 6.92 -5.14
N ALA A 187 -7.03 8.18 -4.81
CA ALA A 187 -7.24 9.31 -5.69
C ALA A 187 -6.26 9.29 -6.88
N SER A 188 -6.62 9.96 -7.97
CA SER A 188 -5.68 10.15 -9.07
C SER A 188 -4.54 11.06 -8.64
N ILE A 189 -3.42 11.00 -9.39
CA ILE A 189 -2.30 11.90 -9.12
C ILE A 189 -2.67 13.38 -9.29
N ASN A 190 -3.61 13.67 -10.19
CA ASN A 190 -4.08 15.04 -10.43
C ASN A 190 -4.86 15.57 -9.23
N ASP A 191 -5.74 14.75 -8.63
CA ASP A 191 -6.48 15.11 -7.41
C ASP A 191 -5.54 15.36 -6.23
N LEU A 192 -4.50 14.53 -6.10
CA LEU A 192 -3.47 14.72 -5.07
C LEU A 192 -2.72 16.04 -5.27
N ILE A 193 -2.31 16.35 -6.51
CA ILE A 193 -1.61 17.60 -6.83
C ILE A 193 -2.51 18.81 -6.57
N GLU A 194 -3.80 18.73 -6.89
CA GLU A 194 -4.77 19.80 -6.61
C GLU A 194 -4.86 20.07 -5.11
N CYS A 195 -5.02 19.03 -4.29
CA CYS A 195 -5.00 19.16 -2.83
C CYS A 195 -3.66 19.65 -2.28
N MET A 196 -2.54 19.46 -2.99
CA MET A 196 -1.23 20.00 -2.60
C MET A 196 -1.05 21.49 -2.95
N LYS A 197 -1.85 22.05 -3.86
CA LYS A 197 -1.72 23.45 -4.30
C LYS A 197 -2.71 24.41 -3.65
N ARG A 198 -3.63 23.86 -2.85
CA ARG A 198 -4.59 24.62 -2.05
C ARG A 198 -3.90 25.26 -0.85
#